data_AF-A0AAU8FSM8-F1
#
_entry.id   AF-A0AAU8FSM8-F1
#
_cell.length_a   1.000
_cell.length_b   1.000
_cell.length_c   1.000
_cell.angle_alpha   90.00
_cell.angle_beta   90.00
_cell.angle_gamma   90.00
#
_symmetry.space_group_name_H-M   'P 1'
#
loop_
_entity.id
_entity.type
_entity.pdbx_description
1 polymer ?
#
loop_
_entity_poly.entity_id
_entity_poly.type
_entity_poly.pdbx_seq_one_letter_code
_entity_poly.pdbx_strand_id
1 'polypeptide(L)'
;MNLDPYTYVANPNVTGNQIGTKINKYAVTSGQGLANLQSLGFTLGTSFSPKSGSSGNTSNSNNNQLNPNDPNAAAKKEAMEFVKQNPDLYVDFNIPWNVSLNYNFGMTKTGLSKATIIQAVQATGDLSLSKNLKVTLSTGFDFVAFEPTITQIGLARDLHCWDMSFNWTPFAGSAARASNYNFTLKVKSAILQDLKVTRRRSFYDRSAY
;
A
#
# COMPACT_ATOMS: atom_id res chain seq x y z
N MET A 1 -13.98 -13.20 -14.80
CA MET A 1 -14.35 -12.70 -16.14
C MET A 1 -15.67 -13.34 -16.54
N ASN A 2 -16.61 -12.59 -17.11
CA ASN A 2 -17.90 -13.09 -17.60
C ASN A 2 -18.12 -12.65 -19.06
N LEU A 3 -18.38 -13.61 -19.93
CA LEU A 3 -18.59 -13.44 -21.37
C LEU A 3 -19.97 -13.99 -21.73
N ASP A 4 -20.78 -13.21 -22.44
CA ASP A 4 -22.09 -13.62 -22.94
C ASP A 4 -22.02 -13.92 -24.44
N PRO A 5 -22.29 -15.16 -24.89
CA PRO A 5 -22.19 -15.51 -26.30
C PRO A 5 -23.34 -14.96 -27.16
N TYR A 6 -24.36 -14.33 -26.57
CA TYR A 6 -25.55 -13.86 -27.29
C TYR A 6 -25.48 -12.37 -27.66
N THR A 7 -26.28 -12.02 -28.66
CA THR A 7 -26.41 -10.68 -29.23
C THR A 7 -27.34 -9.82 -28.39
N TYR A 8 -27.00 -8.54 -28.24
CA TYR A 8 -27.90 -7.53 -27.68
C TYR A 8 -28.36 -6.55 -28.76
N VAL A 9 -29.63 -6.18 -28.75
CA VAL A 9 -30.22 -5.21 -29.70
C VAL A 9 -30.67 -3.97 -28.95
N ALA A 10 -30.36 -2.80 -29.50
CA ALA A 10 -30.82 -1.51 -29.00
C ALA A 10 -32.35 -1.45 -28.94
N ASN A 11 -32.91 -0.92 -27.85
CA ASN A 11 -34.32 -0.56 -27.81
C ASN A 11 -34.45 0.88 -28.33
N PRO A 12 -35.09 1.12 -29.48
CA PRO A 12 -35.19 2.45 -30.10
C PRO A 12 -35.93 3.47 -29.24
N ASN A 13 -36.67 3.04 -28.21
CA ASN A 13 -37.49 3.91 -27.37
C ASN A 13 -36.75 4.47 -26.12
N VAL A 14 -35.46 4.17 -25.93
CA VAL A 14 -34.69 4.60 -24.74
C VAL A 14 -33.45 5.37 -25.16
N THR A 15 -33.35 6.67 -24.81
CA THR A 15 -32.26 7.56 -25.28
C THR A 15 -31.11 7.71 -24.28
N GLY A 16 -31.25 7.26 -23.02
CA GLY A 16 -30.33 7.61 -21.93
C GLY A 16 -29.32 6.54 -21.48
N ASN A 17 -29.62 5.26 -21.67
CA ASN A 17 -28.67 4.14 -21.45
C ASN A 17 -29.33 2.87 -22.02
N GLN A 18 -29.06 2.55 -23.28
CA GLN A 18 -29.64 1.38 -23.91
C GLN A 18 -28.92 0.14 -23.40
N ILE A 19 -29.41 -0.48 -22.33
CA ILE A 19 -28.97 -1.82 -21.91
C ILE A 19 -29.20 -2.83 -23.05
N GLY A 20 -30.20 -2.57 -23.90
CA GLY A 20 -30.58 -3.43 -25.01
C GLY A 20 -31.26 -4.71 -24.53
N THR A 21 -31.85 -5.44 -25.48
CA THR A 21 -32.49 -6.72 -25.22
C THR A 21 -31.63 -7.83 -25.79
N LYS A 22 -31.36 -8.85 -24.96
CA LYS A 22 -30.68 -10.07 -25.39
C LYS A 22 -31.61 -10.87 -26.29
N ILE A 23 -31.11 -11.28 -27.45
CA ILE A 23 -31.83 -12.15 -28.40
C ILE A 23 -31.12 -13.49 -28.54
N ASN A 24 -31.87 -14.54 -28.91
CA ASN A 24 -31.33 -15.90 -29.10
C ASN A 24 -30.58 -16.02 -30.43
N LYS A 25 -29.57 -15.16 -30.63
CA LYS A 25 -28.65 -15.18 -31.78
C LYS A 25 -27.24 -14.97 -31.26
N TYR A 26 -26.29 -15.79 -31.71
CA TYR A 26 -24.90 -15.68 -31.28
C TYR A 26 -24.27 -14.34 -31.68
N ALA A 27 -23.47 -13.75 -30.80
CA ALA A 27 -22.77 -12.49 -31.03
C ALA A 27 -21.88 -12.54 -32.28
N VAL A 28 -21.21 -13.68 -32.50
CA VAL A 28 -20.39 -13.97 -33.69
C VAL A 28 -21.20 -13.81 -34.98
N THR A 29 -22.44 -14.30 -35.01
CA THR A 29 -23.28 -14.28 -36.23
C THR A 29 -23.98 -12.95 -36.44
N SER A 30 -23.86 -12.01 -35.49
CA SER A 30 -24.43 -10.66 -35.55
C SER A 30 -23.35 -9.58 -35.67
N GLY A 31 -22.08 -9.94 -35.84
CA GLY A 31 -20.98 -8.98 -35.96
C GLY A 31 -20.60 -8.26 -34.66
N GLN A 32 -21.02 -8.76 -33.49
CA GLN A 32 -20.70 -8.19 -32.17
C GLN A 32 -19.41 -8.75 -31.55
N GLY A 33 -18.57 -9.39 -32.36
CA GLY A 33 -17.37 -10.10 -31.90
C GLY A 33 -17.66 -11.51 -31.37
N LEU A 34 -16.68 -12.11 -30.69
CA LEU A 34 -16.76 -13.51 -30.23
C LEU A 34 -17.81 -13.71 -29.13
N ALA A 35 -17.88 -12.77 -28.19
CA ALA A 35 -18.86 -12.73 -27.10
C ALA A 35 -18.88 -11.32 -26.51
N ASN A 36 -19.98 -10.96 -25.86
CA ASN A 36 -20.13 -9.70 -25.14
C ASN A 36 -19.47 -9.81 -23.76
N LEU A 37 -18.41 -9.04 -23.53
CA LEU A 37 -17.74 -8.97 -22.21
C LEU A 37 -18.60 -8.17 -21.22
N GLN A 38 -19.18 -8.88 -20.25
CA GLN A 38 -20.03 -8.30 -19.21
C GLN A 38 -19.24 -7.89 -17.96
N SER A 39 -18.21 -8.65 -17.60
CA SER A 39 -17.32 -8.25 -16.51
C SER A 39 -15.90 -8.78 -16.66
N LEU A 40 -14.95 -7.94 -16.28
CA LEU A 40 -13.53 -8.28 -16.19
C LEU A 40 -12.99 -7.66 -14.91
N GLY A 41 -12.26 -8.43 -14.13
CA GLY A 41 -11.62 -7.91 -12.93
C GLY A 41 -10.32 -8.65 -12.68
N PHE A 42 -9.29 -7.91 -12.31
CA PHE A 42 -8.02 -8.47 -11.90
C PHE A 42 -7.34 -7.55 -10.87
N THR A 43 -6.57 -8.18 -9.98
CA THR A 43 -5.75 -7.48 -8.99
C THR A 43 -4.30 -7.93 -9.17
N LEU A 44 -3.39 -6.97 -9.26
CA LEU A 44 -1.95 -7.19 -9.34
C LEU A 44 -1.34 -6.68 -8.04
N GLY A 45 -0.81 -7.60 -7.23
CA GLY A 45 -0.12 -7.27 -5.98
C GLY A 45 1.37 -7.57 -6.10
N THR A 46 2.22 -6.67 -5.59
CA THR A 46 3.64 -6.95 -5.35
C THR A 46 4.03 -6.43 -3.98
N SER A 47 4.95 -7.13 -3.31
CA SER A 47 5.47 -6.70 -2.03
C SER A 47 6.99 -6.77 -2.02
N PHE A 48 7.59 -5.79 -1.38
CA PHE A 48 9.02 -5.60 -1.23
C PHE A 48 9.32 -5.55 0.25
N SER A 49 10.31 -6.30 0.67
CA SER A 49 10.89 -6.25 2.01
C SER A 49 12.42 -6.35 1.85
N PRO A 50 13.21 -5.85 2.80
CA PRO A 50 14.62 -6.07 2.77
C PRO A 50 14.84 -7.58 2.80
N LYS A 51 15.61 -8.08 1.84
CA LYS A 51 16.21 -9.41 1.97
C LYS A 51 17.01 -9.31 3.26
N SER A 52 16.68 -10.13 4.27
CA SER A 52 17.54 -10.21 5.44
C SER A 52 18.94 -10.48 4.90
N GLY A 53 19.81 -9.49 5.01
CA GLY A 53 21.23 -9.74 4.89
C GLY A 53 21.47 -10.92 5.82
N SER A 54 22.27 -11.87 5.37
CA SER A 54 22.82 -12.89 6.25
C SER A 54 23.55 -12.21 7.40
N SER A 55 22.81 -11.72 8.40
CA SER A 55 23.25 -11.66 9.76
C SER A 55 23.37 -13.13 10.11
N GLY A 56 24.56 -13.67 9.84
CA GLY A 56 25.07 -14.81 10.54
C GLY A 56 24.63 -14.63 11.98
N ASN A 57 23.89 -15.62 12.45
CA ASN A 57 23.44 -15.77 13.80
C ASN A 57 24.57 -15.27 14.74
N THR A 58 24.49 -14.03 15.22
CA THR A 58 25.32 -13.58 16.35
C THR A 58 24.60 -14.09 17.60
N SER A 59 24.30 -15.39 17.59
CA SER A 59 24.27 -16.19 18.78
C SER A 59 25.72 -16.30 19.20
N ASN A 60 26.01 -15.88 20.43
CA ASN A 60 27.17 -16.29 21.20
C ASN A 60 27.78 -17.61 20.71
N SER A 61 28.91 -17.51 20.02
CA SER A 61 29.88 -18.60 19.89
C SER A 61 31.25 -17.99 19.73
N ASN A 62 31.97 -17.99 20.84
CA ASN A 62 33.41 -17.79 20.93
C ASN A 62 34.14 -18.86 20.08
N ASN A 63 34.10 -18.75 18.76
CA ASN A 63 34.97 -19.49 17.84
C ASN A 63 34.95 -18.82 16.45
N ASN A 64 35.54 -17.63 16.37
CA ASN A 64 35.89 -17.01 15.10
C ASN A 64 37.23 -17.57 14.62
N GLN A 65 37.28 -18.87 14.29
CA GLN A 65 38.40 -19.42 13.52
C GLN A 65 38.12 -19.14 12.05
N LEU A 66 38.80 -18.13 11.52
CA LEU A 66 38.96 -17.92 10.09
C LEU A 66 39.57 -19.20 9.50
N ASN A 67 38.92 -19.79 8.50
CA ASN A 67 39.47 -20.95 7.79
C ASN A 67 40.79 -20.50 7.11
N PRO A 68 41.97 -21.03 7.51
CA PRO A 68 43.27 -20.56 7.00
C PRO A 68 43.48 -20.82 5.51
N ASN A 69 42.61 -21.63 4.89
CA ASN A 69 42.71 -22.06 3.50
C ASN A 69 41.81 -21.28 2.52
N ASP A 70 41.15 -20.19 2.96
CA ASP A 70 40.38 -19.32 2.05
C ASP A 70 41.33 -18.27 1.42
N PRO A 71 41.56 -18.30 0.08
CA PRO A 71 42.44 -17.35 -0.61
C PRO A 71 42.03 -15.88 -0.42
N ASN A 72 40.77 -15.62 -0.05
CA ASN A 72 40.22 -14.28 0.14
C ASN A 72 40.06 -13.89 1.62
N ALA A 73 40.57 -14.68 2.57
CA ALA A 73 40.45 -14.42 4.01
C ALA A 73 41.04 -13.06 4.42
N ALA A 74 42.19 -12.68 3.84
CA ALA A 74 42.84 -11.39 4.11
C ALA A 74 42.00 -10.21 3.60
N ALA A 75 41.54 -10.27 2.34
CA ALA A 75 40.70 -9.23 1.73
C ALA A 75 39.36 -9.07 2.46
N LYS A 76 38.77 -10.17 2.94
CA LYS A 76 37.51 -10.15 3.71
C LYS A 76 37.68 -9.52 5.10
N LYS A 77 38.86 -9.72 5.72
CA LYS A 77 39.21 -9.11 7.00
C LYS A 77 39.44 -7.61 6.86
N GLU A 78 40.19 -7.19 5.84
CA GLU A 78 40.41 -5.77 5.52
C GLU A 78 39.09 -5.05 5.18
N ALA A 79 38.21 -5.69 4.39
CA ALA A 79 36.89 -5.14 4.10
C ALA A 79 36.01 -4.98 5.36
N MET A 80 36.01 -5.96 6.27
CA MET A 80 35.29 -5.83 7.56
C MET A 80 35.89 -4.77 8.47
N GLU A 81 37.22 -4.63 8.52
CA GLU A 81 37.90 -3.60 9.32
C GLU A 81 37.64 -2.20 8.75
N PHE A 82 37.63 -2.03 7.42
CA PHE A 82 37.29 -0.78 6.76
C PHE A 82 35.82 -0.36 7.02
N VAL A 83 34.88 -1.31 6.97
CA VAL A 83 33.47 -1.07 7.32
C VAL A 83 33.30 -0.68 8.79
N LYS A 84 34.02 -1.33 9.71
CA LYS A 84 34.00 -0.99 11.14
C LYS A 84 34.62 0.37 11.46
N GLN A 85 35.66 0.78 10.73
CA GLN A 85 36.33 2.07 10.92
C GLN A 85 35.55 3.23 10.29
N ASN A 86 34.68 2.96 9.32
CA ASN A 86 33.88 3.97 8.63
C ASN A 86 32.38 3.65 8.66
N PRO A 87 31.76 3.51 9.85
CA PRO A 87 30.33 3.17 9.95
C PRO A 87 29.44 4.21 9.26
N ASP A 88 29.89 5.46 9.17
CA ASP A 88 29.15 6.56 8.53
C ASP A 88 29.08 6.43 7.00
N LEU A 89 29.97 5.62 6.39
CA LEU A 89 29.98 5.31 4.95
C LEU A 89 29.08 4.12 4.59
N TYR A 90 28.53 3.41 5.58
CA TYR A 90 27.71 2.22 5.37
C TYR A 90 26.37 2.33 6.11
N VAL A 91 25.28 2.44 5.36
CA VAL A 91 23.92 2.29 5.92
C VAL A 91 23.67 0.81 6.16
N ASP A 92 23.57 0.40 7.43
CA ASP A 92 23.12 -0.95 7.78
C ASP A 92 21.64 -1.09 7.40
N PHE A 93 21.36 -1.72 6.25
CA PHE A 93 20.01 -1.96 5.74
C PHE A 93 19.25 -3.05 6.52
N ASN A 94 19.62 -3.35 7.77
CA ASN A 94 18.90 -4.25 8.67
C ASN A 94 17.61 -3.64 9.26
N ILE A 95 17.23 -2.43 8.83
CA ILE A 95 15.98 -1.77 9.22
C ILE A 95 14.82 -2.54 8.55
N PRO A 96 13.92 -3.21 9.30
CA PRO A 96 12.85 -3.96 8.70
C PRO A 96 11.82 -2.98 8.12
N TRP A 97 11.64 -3.06 6.81
CA TRP A 97 10.62 -2.32 6.07
C TRP A 97 9.79 -3.27 5.21
N ASN A 98 8.56 -2.90 4.92
CA ASN A 98 7.74 -3.55 3.91
C ASN A 98 7.07 -2.47 3.07
N VAL A 99 7.00 -2.69 1.77
CA VAL A 99 6.17 -1.89 0.86
C VAL A 99 5.37 -2.85 0.02
N SER A 100 4.06 -2.68 0.00
CA SER A 100 3.15 -3.46 -0.82
C SER A 100 2.40 -2.55 -1.78
N LEU A 101 2.40 -2.89 -3.06
CA LEU A 101 1.70 -2.19 -4.12
C LEU A 101 0.60 -3.09 -4.68
N ASN A 102 -0.62 -2.60 -4.70
CA ASN A 102 -1.79 -3.31 -5.20
C ASN A 102 -2.49 -2.46 -6.26
N TYR A 103 -2.56 -2.98 -7.48
CA TYR A 103 -3.33 -2.39 -8.56
C TYR A 103 -4.60 -3.20 -8.78
N ASN A 104 -5.75 -2.53 -8.79
CA ASN A 104 -7.06 -3.12 -8.97
C ASN A 104 -7.68 -2.58 -10.24
N PHE A 105 -8.08 -3.49 -11.13
CA PHE A 105 -8.88 -3.18 -12.30
C PHE A 105 -10.20 -3.95 -12.24
N GLY A 106 -11.29 -3.25 -12.49
CA GLY A 106 -12.63 -3.80 -12.59
C GLY A 106 -13.38 -3.13 -13.73
N MET A 107 -14.11 -3.92 -14.50
CA MET A 107 -15.01 -3.46 -15.54
C MET A 107 -16.31 -4.24 -15.42
N THR A 108 -17.43 -3.53 -15.45
CA THR A 108 -18.77 -4.10 -15.56
C THR A 108 -19.53 -3.41 -16.69
N LYS A 109 -20.23 -4.20 -17.50
CA LYS A 109 -21.01 -3.74 -18.64
C LYS A 109 -22.28 -4.55 -18.73
N THR A 110 -23.42 -3.87 -18.80
CA THR A 110 -24.74 -4.52 -18.85
C THR A 110 -25.32 -4.37 -20.25
N GLY A 111 -25.22 -5.44 -21.05
CA GLY A 111 -25.66 -5.44 -22.45
C GLY A 111 -24.95 -4.39 -23.29
N LEU A 112 -25.69 -3.44 -23.84
CA LEU A 112 -25.18 -2.33 -24.67
C LEU A 112 -24.89 -1.05 -23.88
N SER A 113 -25.04 -1.05 -22.54
CA SER A 113 -24.74 0.12 -21.71
C SER A 113 -23.27 0.52 -21.79
N LYS A 114 -22.96 1.77 -21.40
CA LYS A 114 -21.57 2.17 -21.15
C LYS A 114 -20.97 1.29 -20.06
N ALA A 115 -19.71 0.90 -20.23
CA ALA A 115 -19.00 0.13 -19.23
C ALA A 115 -18.64 1.02 -18.04
N THR A 116 -18.91 0.54 -16.83
CA THR A 116 -18.38 1.12 -15.59
C THR A 116 -17.02 0.51 -15.33
N ILE A 117 -16.01 1.36 -15.26
CA ILE A 117 -14.62 0.96 -15.02
C ILE A 117 -14.22 1.47 -13.64
N ILE A 118 -13.47 0.66 -12.92
CA ILE A 118 -12.77 0.99 -11.68
C ILE A 118 -11.30 0.67 -11.94
N GLN A 119 -10.44 1.64 -11.70
CA GLN A 119 -9.01 1.49 -11.89
C GLN A 119 -8.31 2.25 -10.77
N ALA A 120 -7.69 1.54 -9.83
CA ALA A 120 -7.07 2.17 -8.69
C ALA A 120 -5.76 1.46 -8.30
N VAL A 121 -4.78 2.23 -7.86
CA VAL A 121 -3.55 1.72 -7.23
C VAL A 121 -3.55 2.09 -5.77
N GLN A 122 -3.07 1.18 -4.92
CA GLN A 122 -2.90 1.36 -3.49
C GLN A 122 -1.48 0.96 -3.12
N ALA A 123 -0.77 1.81 -2.41
CA ALA A 123 0.54 1.53 -1.86
C ALA A 123 0.45 1.58 -0.34
N THR A 124 0.86 0.52 0.32
CA THR A 124 1.04 0.46 1.76
C THR A 124 2.51 0.22 2.09
N GLY A 125 2.96 0.73 3.21
CA GLY A 125 4.29 0.41 3.67
C GLY A 125 4.47 0.68 5.15
N ASP A 126 5.44 0.01 5.73
CA ASP A 126 5.89 0.25 7.08
C ASP A 126 7.41 0.20 7.17
N LEU A 127 7.96 1.06 8.02
CA LEU A 127 9.39 1.24 8.22
C LEU A 127 9.65 1.34 9.71
N SER A 128 10.45 0.42 10.26
CA SER A 128 10.83 0.45 11.67
C SER A 128 12.23 1.05 11.82
N LEU A 129 12.34 2.38 11.82
CA LEU A 129 13.62 3.10 11.87
C LEU A 129 14.49 2.70 13.09
N SER A 130 13.87 2.29 14.19
CA SER A 130 14.55 1.70 15.35
C SER A 130 13.62 0.71 16.04
N LYS A 131 14.12 -0.04 17.04
CA LYS A 131 13.29 -0.96 17.87
C LYS A 131 12.05 -0.28 18.45
N ASN A 132 12.12 1.03 18.65
CA ASN A 132 11.13 1.82 19.35
C ASN A 132 10.47 2.87 18.44
N LEU A 133 10.71 2.88 17.13
CA LEU A 133 10.11 3.85 16.21
C LEU A 133 9.64 3.15 14.95
N LYS A 134 8.33 3.17 14.72
CA LYS A 134 7.67 2.62 13.54
C LYS A 134 6.90 3.71 12.82
N VAL A 135 7.06 3.76 11.51
CA VAL A 135 6.29 4.62 10.61
C VAL A 135 5.48 3.72 9.68
N THR A 136 4.23 4.08 9.43
CA THR A 136 3.35 3.41 8.48
C THR A 136 2.81 4.42 7.48
N LEU A 137 2.63 3.99 6.24
CA LEU A 137 2.06 4.77 5.16
C LEU A 137 1.04 3.91 4.43
N SER A 138 -0.12 4.48 4.12
CA SER A 138 -1.11 3.89 3.23
C SER A 138 -1.61 5.01 2.33
N THR A 139 -1.56 4.82 1.02
CA THR A 139 -1.99 5.80 0.03
C THR A 139 -2.51 5.09 -1.21
N GLY A 140 -3.12 5.84 -2.11
CA GLY A 140 -3.58 5.30 -3.38
C GLY A 140 -4.08 6.39 -4.31
N PHE A 141 -4.44 5.98 -5.50
CA PHE A 141 -4.90 6.85 -6.58
C PHE A 141 -5.97 6.13 -7.39
N ASP A 142 -7.08 6.81 -7.63
CA ASP A 142 -8.15 6.37 -8.53
C ASP A 142 -7.94 7.01 -9.90
N PHE A 143 -7.65 6.19 -10.91
CA PHE A 143 -7.39 6.64 -12.27
C PHE A 143 -8.65 7.02 -13.04
N VAL A 144 -9.84 6.58 -12.60
CA VAL A 144 -11.12 6.91 -13.24
C VAL A 144 -11.62 8.26 -12.74
N ALA A 145 -11.57 8.49 -11.43
CA ALA A 145 -11.87 9.80 -10.85
C ALA A 145 -10.72 10.82 -11.04
N PHE A 146 -9.51 10.33 -11.34
CA PHE A 146 -8.29 11.12 -11.41
C PHE A 146 -7.97 11.86 -10.09
N GLU A 147 -8.22 11.18 -8.97
CA GLU A 147 -8.06 11.73 -7.63
C GLU A 147 -7.23 10.80 -6.72
N PRO A 148 -6.41 11.35 -5.81
CA PRO A 148 -5.78 10.56 -4.77
C PRO A 148 -6.85 9.97 -3.84
N THR A 149 -6.70 8.70 -3.50
CA THR A 149 -7.55 8.08 -2.48
C THR A 149 -7.10 8.51 -1.09
N ILE A 150 -7.75 7.95 -0.06
CA ILE A 150 -7.38 8.19 1.32
C ILE A 150 -5.88 7.89 1.53
N THR A 151 -5.16 8.86 2.06
CA THR A 151 -3.76 8.73 2.47
C THR A 151 -3.67 8.82 3.98
N GLN A 152 -3.01 7.86 4.61
CA GLN A 152 -2.82 7.74 6.05
C GLN A 152 -1.34 7.56 6.35
N ILE A 153 -0.86 8.35 7.30
CA ILE A 153 0.51 8.29 7.81
C ILE A 153 0.41 8.01 9.31
N GLY A 154 1.04 6.94 9.75
CA GLY A 154 1.16 6.58 11.15
C GLY A 154 2.60 6.70 11.62
N LEU A 155 2.79 7.16 12.85
CA LEU A 155 4.07 7.15 13.55
C LEU A 155 3.82 6.66 14.97
N ALA A 156 4.57 5.66 15.41
CA ALA A 156 4.53 5.13 16.76
C ALA A 156 5.95 5.14 17.33
N ARG A 157 6.13 5.75 18.51
CA ARG A 157 7.41 5.79 19.22
C ARG A 157 7.27 5.37 20.68
N ASP A 158 8.15 4.47 21.10
CA ASP A 158 8.31 4.04 22.50
C ASP A 158 9.45 4.83 23.16
N LEU A 159 9.12 5.54 24.23
CA LEU A 159 10.04 6.37 25.02
C LEU A 159 10.26 5.77 26.41
N HIS A 160 10.19 4.44 26.54
CA HIS A 160 10.37 3.65 27.76
C HIS A 160 9.23 3.77 28.77
N CYS A 161 8.96 4.96 29.30
CA CYS A 161 7.84 5.21 30.21
C CYS A 161 6.62 5.77 29.49
N TRP A 162 6.77 6.18 28.24
CA TRP A 162 5.73 6.84 27.45
C TRP A 162 5.56 6.16 26.10
N ASP A 163 4.32 6.05 25.67
CA ASP A 163 3.96 5.69 24.30
C ASP A 163 3.45 6.92 23.57
N MET A 164 4.05 7.19 22.43
CA MET A 164 3.63 8.23 21.51
C MET A 164 3.05 7.60 20.24
N SER A 165 1.86 8.04 19.84
CA SER A 165 1.30 7.72 18.52
C SER A 165 0.79 8.98 17.83
N PHE A 166 1.07 9.06 16.54
CA PHE A 166 0.62 10.12 15.66
C PHE A 166 0.01 9.49 14.40
N ASN A 167 -1.22 9.84 14.09
CA ASN A 167 -1.91 9.41 12.89
C ASN A 167 -2.36 10.66 12.14
N TRP A 168 -2.02 10.77 10.86
CA TRP A 168 -2.37 11.89 10.02
C TRP A 168 -2.97 11.40 8.71
N THR A 169 -4.13 11.93 8.37
CA THR A 169 -4.83 11.71 7.12
C THR A 169 -4.82 13.00 6.31
N PRO A 170 -3.77 13.27 5.51
CA PRO A 170 -3.69 14.48 4.68
C PRO A 170 -4.75 14.49 3.56
N PHE A 171 -4.97 13.36 2.91
CA PHE A 171 -5.96 13.20 1.85
C PHE A 171 -7.06 12.28 2.36
N ALA A 172 -8.30 12.77 2.42
CA ALA A 172 -9.43 11.99 2.93
C ALA A 172 -10.29 11.36 1.82
N GLY A 173 -9.79 11.34 0.57
CA GLY A 173 -10.39 10.64 -0.58
C GLY A 173 -11.55 11.37 -1.26
N SER A 174 -11.82 12.61 -0.89
CA SER A 174 -12.73 13.54 -1.58
C SER A 174 -12.56 14.94 -0.98
N ALA A 175 -12.75 15.99 -1.77
CA ALA A 175 -12.73 17.38 -1.31
C ALA A 175 -13.73 17.66 -0.16
N ALA A 176 -14.79 16.86 -0.04
CA ALA A 176 -15.79 16.98 1.02
C ALA A 176 -15.33 16.43 2.39
N ARG A 177 -14.20 15.72 2.46
CA ARG A 177 -13.71 15.09 3.69
C ARG A 177 -12.51 15.84 4.24
N ALA A 178 -12.61 16.24 5.51
CA ALA A 178 -11.58 16.98 6.22
C ALA A 178 -10.29 16.16 6.41
N SER A 179 -9.14 16.75 6.07
CA SER A 179 -7.87 16.23 6.54
C SER A 179 -7.84 16.26 8.07
N ASN A 180 -7.22 15.29 8.71
CA ASN A 180 -7.25 15.20 10.17
C ASN A 180 -5.97 14.59 10.72
N TYR A 181 -5.62 14.95 11.94
CA TYR A 181 -4.59 14.24 12.69
C TYR A 181 -5.03 13.96 14.12
N ASN A 182 -4.49 12.87 14.65
CA ASN A 182 -4.56 12.50 16.05
C ASN A 182 -3.15 12.29 16.58
N PHE A 183 -2.81 13.00 17.65
CA PHE A 183 -1.62 12.78 18.44
C PHE A 183 -2.04 12.28 19.83
N THR A 184 -1.45 11.18 20.26
CA THR A 184 -1.67 10.62 21.59
C THR A 184 -0.32 10.39 22.26
N LEU A 185 -0.16 10.92 23.46
CA LEU A 185 0.96 10.64 24.35
C LEU A 185 0.39 10.09 25.66
N LYS A 186 0.81 8.89 26.05
CA LYS A 186 0.34 8.21 27.25
C LYS A 186 1.50 7.63 28.05
N VAL A 187 1.38 7.60 29.37
CA VAL A 187 2.33 6.92 30.27
C VAL A 187 2.00 5.41 30.28
N LYS A 188 3.02 4.53 30.27
CA LYS A 188 2.85 3.07 30.27
C LYS A 188 2.51 2.48 31.65
N SER A 189 2.94 3.14 32.72
CA SER A 189 2.76 2.65 34.09
C SER A 189 1.30 2.70 34.55
N ALA A 190 0.82 1.61 35.16
CA ALA A 190 -0.54 1.51 35.71
C ALA A 190 -0.79 2.43 36.92
N ILE A 191 0.27 2.93 37.58
CA ILE A 191 0.17 3.80 38.77
C ILE A 191 -0.07 5.28 38.41
N LEU A 192 0.16 5.71 37.15
CA LEU A 192 0.06 7.12 36.72
C LEU A 192 -0.60 7.28 35.34
N GLN A 193 -1.78 6.68 35.13
CA GLN A 193 -2.58 6.88 33.90
C GLN A 193 -3.21 8.28 33.77
N ASP A 194 -3.06 9.15 34.77
CA ASP A 194 -3.73 10.45 34.85
C ASP A 194 -3.21 11.48 33.82
N LEU A 195 -2.02 11.28 33.26
CA LEU A 195 -1.48 12.15 32.20
C LEU A 195 -1.66 11.54 30.80
N LYS A 196 -2.92 11.48 30.32
CA LYS A 196 -3.24 11.14 28.92
C LYS A 196 -3.46 12.43 28.13
N VAL A 197 -2.50 12.82 27.31
CA VAL A 197 -2.66 13.96 26.39
C VAL A 197 -3.06 13.42 25.02
N THR A 198 -4.34 13.62 24.66
CA THR A 198 -4.85 13.32 23.31
C THR A 198 -5.20 14.63 22.61
N ARG A 199 -4.56 14.92 21.48
CA ARG A 199 -4.92 16.04 20.59
C ARG A 199 -5.51 15.48 19.30
N ARG A 200 -6.68 16.00 18.90
CA ARG A 200 -7.35 15.70 17.63
C ARG A 200 -7.60 17.02 16.92
N ARG A 201 -7.27 17.11 15.65
CA ARG A 201 -7.60 18.27 14.81
C ARG A 201 -8.18 17.77 13.50
N SER A 202 -9.29 18.36 13.09
CA SER A 202 -9.91 18.15 11.78
C SER A 202 -9.91 19.48 11.04
N PHE A 203 -9.43 19.48 9.81
CA PHE A 203 -9.40 20.64 8.93
C PHE A 203 -10.57 20.54 7.95
N TYR A 204 -11.65 21.26 8.24
CA TYR A 204 -12.74 21.43 7.29
C TYR A 204 -12.31 22.51 6.29
N ASP A 205 -12.13 22.15 5.03
CA ASP A 205 -11.93 23.13 3.98
C ASP A 205 -13.30 23.66 3.55
N ARG A 206 -13.63 24.90 3.92
CA ARG A 206 -14.81 25.61 3.39
C ARG A 206 -14.40 26.29 2.08
N SER A 207 -14.12 25.51 1.05
CA SER A 207 -14.05 26.07 -0.31
C SER A 207 -15.42 25.91 -0.96
N ALA A 208 -16.32 26.84 -0.60
CA ALA A 208 -17.55 27.08 -1.31
C ALA A 208 -17.40 28.42 -2.03
N TYR A 209 -16.96 28.38 -3.30
CA TYR A 209 -17.24 29.37 -4.35
C TYR A 209 -17.11 28.70 -5.71
#